data_AF-A0AAV6WEU1-F1
#
_entry.id   AF-A0AAV6WEU1-F1
#
_cell.length_a   1.000
_cell.length_b   1.000
_cell.length_c   1.000
_cell.angle_alpha   90.00
_cell.angle_beta   90.00
_cell.angle_gamma   90.00
#
_symmetry.space_group_name_H-M   'P 1'
#
loop_
_entity.id
_entity.type
_entity.pdbx_description
1 polymer ?
#
loop_
_entity_poly.entity_id
_entity_poly.type
_entity_poly.pdbx_seq_one_letter_code
_entity_poly.pdbx_strand_id
1 'polypeptide(L)'
;MGAPSKSSDVPVITPNELVEADGIIFGFPTRFGMMAAQLKAFIDSTRAITQLTHHGMIFVPIGYTFGAGMFEMEQIKGGSPYGAGTYAGDGSRQPSEIELAQAFHQGKHIAGITKKLKGTA
;
A
#
# COMPACT_ATOMS: atom_id res chain seq x y z
N MET A 1 12.86 17.98 2.37
CA MET A 1 11.88 16.89 2.15
C MET A 1 10.47 17.46 2.23
N GLY A 2 9.78 17.62 1.11
CA GLY A 2 8.35 17.93 1.07
C GLY A 2 7.69 16.92 0.16
N ALA A 3 6.60 16.29 0.63
CA ALA A 3 5.76 15.53 -0.29
C ALA A 3 5.17 16.53 -1.31
N PRO A 4 5.12 16.18 -2.61
CA PRO A 4 4.42 17.00 -3.58
C PRO A 4 3.00 17.29 -3.12
N SER A 5 2.46 18.45 -3.50
CA SER A 5 1.04 18.74 -3.26
C SER A 5 0.19 17.64 -3.89
N LYS A 6 -0.84 17.18 -3.16
CA LYS A 6 -1.79 16.20 -3.66
C LYS A 6 -2.35 16.69 -5.00
N SER A 7 -2.34 15.80 -6.00
CA SER A 7 -2.92 16.11 -7.31
C SER A 7 -4.44 16.29 -7.20
N SER A 8 -5.00 17.23 -7.96
CA SER A 8 -6.40 17.63 -7.86
C SER A 8 -7.39 16.54 -8.30
N ASP A 9 -6.93 15.57 -9.10
CA ASP A 9 -7.70 14.44 -9.61
C ASP A 9 -7.86 13.29 -8.59
N VAL A 10 -7.08 13.27 -7.52
CA VAL A 10 -7.18 12.21 -6.51
C VAL A 10 -8.22 12.60 -5.46
N PRO A 11 -9.31 11.84 -5.25
CA PRO A 11 -10.30 12.18 -4.22
C PRO A 11 -9.72 12.10 -2.81
N VAL A 12 -10.28 12.85 -1.86
CA VAL A 12 -9.99 12.71 -0.44
C VAL A 12 -11.01 11.75 0.15
N ILE A 13 -10.54 10.75 0.89
CA ILE A 13 -11.39 9.77 1.57
C ILE A 13 -11.44 10.07 3.07
N THR A 14 -12.62 9.91 3.65
CA THR A 14 -12.87 10.00 5.09
C THR A 14 -12.98 8.60 5.71
N PRO A 15 -12.82 8.46 7.04
CA PRO A 15 -12.92 7.16 7.70
C PRO A 15 -14.22 6.40 7.44
N ASN A 16 -15.35 7.12 7.31
CA ASN A 16 -16.65 6.50 7.11
C ASN A 16 -16.81 5.88 5.73
N GLU A 17 -16.10 6.39 4.72
CA GLU A 17 -16.14 5.87 3.35
C GLU A 17 -15.37 4.54 3.21
N LEU A 18 -14.57 4.16 4.21
CA LEU A 18 -13.86 2.87 4.19
C LEU A 18 -14.81 1.68 4.14
N VAL A 19 -16.05 1.83 4.61
CA VAL A 19 -17.07 0.76 4.60
C VAL A 19 -17.60 0.44 3.20
N GLU A 20 -17.38 1.34 2.24
CA GLU A 20 -17.81 1.15 0.85
C GLU A 20 -16.82 0.29 0.05
N ALA A 21 -15.59 0.14 0.56
CA ALA A 21 -14.54 -0.59 -0.11
C ALA A 21 -14.56 -2.09 0.22
N ASP A 22 -14.52 -2.93 -0.81
CA ASP A 22 -14.32 -4.39 -0.63
C ASP A 22 -12.84 -4.75 -0.37
N GLY A 23 -11.92 -3.82 -0.65
CA GLY A 23 -10.48 -3.99 -0.47
C GLY A 23 -9.78 -2.65 -0.43
N ILE A 24 -8.84 -2.49 0.50
CA ILE A 24 -8.12 -1.23 0.76
C ILE A 24 -6.62 -1.47 0.67
N ILE A 25 -5.91 -0.58 -0.02
CA ILE A 25 -4.44 -0.55 -0.06
C ILE A 25 -3.97 0.73 0.65
N PHE A 26 -3.16 0.58 1.69
CA PHE A 26 -2.54 1.69 2.40
C PHE A 26 -1.12 1.94 1.89
N GLY A 27 -0.85 3.15 1.41
CA GLY A 27 0.48 3.62 1.03
C GLY A 27 0.93 4.76 1.94
N PHE A 28 2.11 4.62 2.55
CA PHE A 28 2.66 5.64 3.45
C PHE A 28 4.20 5.57 3.49
N PRO A 29 4.89 6.69 3.73
CA PRO A 29 6.33 6.67 3.96
C PRO A 29 6.63 6.10 5.35
N THR A 30 7.74 5.38 5.46
CA THR A 30 8.22 4.93 6.77
C THR A 30 8.70 6.10 7.63
N ARG A 31 8.48 6.00 8.94
CA ARG A 31 9.12 6.80 9.98
C ARG A 31 9.69 5.83 11.00
N PHE A 32 11.00 5.56 10.90
CA PHE A 32 11.73 4.62 11.76
C PHE A 32 11.08 3.22 11.85
N GLY A 33 10.67 2.66 10.70
CA GLY A 33 10.02 1.35 10.64
C GLY A 33 8.52 1.38 10.91
N MET A 34 7.95 2.52 11.29
CA MET A 34 6.53 2.69 11.62
C MET A 34 5.77 3.52 10.57
N MET A 35 4.43 3.52 10.67
CA MET A 35 3.55 4.41 9.91
C MET A 35 3.86 5.89 10.21
N ALA A 36 3.72 6.75 9.20
CA ALA A 36 3.74 8.19 9.41
C ALA A 36 2.55 8.64 10.28
N ALA A 37 2.76 9.71 11.07
CA ALA A 37 1.77 10.20 12.03
C ALA A 37 0.40 10.51 11.41
N GLN A 38 0.39 10.98 10.15
CA GLN A 38 -0.84 11.30 9.42
C GLN A 38 -1.70 10.06 9.17
N LEU A 39 -1.09 8.95 8.71
CA LEU A 39 -1.84 7.70 8.53
C LEU A 39 -2.26 7.14 9.89
N LYS A 40 -1.40 7.23 10.90
CA LYS A 40 -1.74 6.78 12.26
C LYS A 40 -2.96 7.52 12.80
N ALA A 41 -3.01 8.85 12.64
CA ALA A 41 -4.16 9.67 13.03
C ALA A 41 -5.43 9.30 12.26
N PHE A 42 -5.32 9.01 10.95
CA PHE A 42 -6.44 8.52 10.15
C PHE A 42 -6.98 7.18 10.67
N ILE A 43 -6.12 6.20 10.93
CA ILE A 43 -6.54 4.90 11.50
C ILE A 43 -7.16 5.08 12.89
N ASP A 44 -6.58 5.91 13.75
CA ASP A 44 -7.13 6.18 15.09
C ASP A 44 -8.53 6.80 15.03
N SER A 45 -8.84 7.59 14.00
CA SER A 45 -10.18 8.15 13.79
C SER A 45 -11.24 7.13 13.38
N THR A 46 -10.85 5.89 13.01
CA THR A 46 -11.78 4.78 12.72
C THR A 46 -12.35 4.11 13.99
N ARG A 47 -11.99 4.59 15.19
CA ARG A 47 -12.44 4.06 16.51
C ARG A 47 -12.05 2.59 16.78
N ALA A 48 -11.06 2.08 16.06
CA ALA A 48 -10.51 0.74 16.23
C ALA A 48 -9.05 0.80 16.68
N ILE A 49 -8.56 -0.29 17.28
CA ILE A 49 -7.16 -0.41 17.68
C ILE A 49 -6.30 -0.49 16.41
N THR A 50 -5.10 0.08 16.49
CA THR A 50 -4.16 0.50 15.44
C THR A 50 -3.77 -0.53 14.36
N GLN A 51 -4.25 -1.76 14.42
CA GLN A 51 -3.89 -2.88 13.57
C GLN A 51 -5.11 -3.36 12.77
N LEU A 52 -4.95 -3.52 11.46
CA LEU A 52 -6.01 -3.93 10.51
C LEU A 52 -6.75 -5.21 10.95
N THR A 53 -6.06 -6.11 11.65
CA THR A 53 -6.65 -7.33 12.20
C THR A 53 -7.77 -7.05 13.21
N HIS A 54 -7.71 -5.94 13.96
CA HIS A 54 -8.80 -5.56 14.88
C HIS A 54 -10.06 -5.13 14.14
N HIS A 55 -9.94 -4.63 12.91
CA HIS A 55 -11.07 -4.38 12.02
C HIS A 55 -11.63 -5.67 11.39
N GLY A 56 -11.01 -6.83 11.64
CA GLY A 56 -11.36 -8.08 10.97
C GLY A 56 -10.95 -8.14 9.50
N MET A 57 -10.03 -7.27 9.06
CA MET A 57 -9.58 -7.25 7.67
C MET A 57 -8.68 -8.45 7.36
N ILE A 58 -8.84 -9.00 6.15
CA ILE A 58 -7.95 -10.03 5.61
C ILE A 58 -6.69 -9.35 5.05
N PHE A 59 -5.53 -9.69 5.60
CA PHE A 59 -4.26 -9.21 5.07
C PHE A 59 -3.83 -10.03 3.84
N VAL A 60 -3.62 -9.32 2.72
CA VAL A 60 -3.19 -9.92 1.44
C VAL A 60 -1.77 -9.44 1.12
N PRO A 61 -0.73 -10.27 1.36
CA PRO A 61 0.64 -9.96 0.93
C PRO A 61 0.80 -10.15 -0.59
N ILE A 62 1.83 -9.55 -1.20
CA ILE A 62 2.19 -9.88 -2.59
C ILE A 62 2.78 -11.29 -2.67
N GLY A 63 3.49 -11.73 -1.63
CA GLY A 63 4.34 -12.91 -1.68
C GLY A 63 5.44 -12.75 -2.74
N TYR A 64 5.91 -13.85 -3.31
CA TYR A 64 6.85 -13.83 -4.44
C TYR A 64 6.16 -13.90 -5.81
N THR A 65 4.86 -13.58 -5.88
CA THR A 65 4.03 -13.74 -7.08
C THR A 65 4.37 -12.78 -8.22
N PHE A 66 5.16 -11.73 -7.96
CA PHE A 66 5.73 -10.85 -8.98
C PHE A 66 6.90 -11.50 -9.76
N GLY A 67 7.21 -12.77 -9.46
CA GLY A 67 8.12 -13.61 -10.24
C GLY A 67 9.56 -13.13 -10.19
N ALA A 68 10.26 -13.20 -11.32
CA ALA A 68 11.67 -12.83 -11.44
C ALA A 68 11.95 -11.39 -10.99
N GLY A 69 10.99 -10.47 -11.12
CA GLY A 69 11.12 -9.08 -10.63
C GLY A 69 11.31 -8.97 -9.12
N MET A 70 10.94 -10.00 -8.33
CA MET A 70 11.28 -10.03 -6.90
C MET A 70 12.76 -10.29 -6.64
N PHE A 71 13.42 -11.04 -7.51
CA PHE A 71 14.80 -11.53 -7.35
C PHE A 71 15.82 -10.79 -8.23
N GLU A 72 15.39 -9.75 -8.93
CA GLU A 72 16.26 -8.85 -9.69
C GLU A 72 17.23 -8.11 -8.74
N MET A 73 18.51 -8.00 -9.10
CA MET A 73 19.60 -7.52 -8.23
C MET A 73 20.59 -6.56 -8.90
N GLU A 74 20.42 -6.24 -10.19
CA GLU A 74 21.24 -5.30 -10.97
C GLU A 74 20.98 -3.84 -10.57
N GLN A 75 19.76 -3.52 -10.12
CA GLN A 75 19.40 -2.18 -9.67
C GLN A 75 18.82 -2.12 -8.26
N ILE A 76 19.04 -1.00 -7.59
CA ILE A 76 18.42 -0.74 -6.28
C ILE A 76 16.92 -0.59 -6.45
N LYS A 77 16.16 -1.43 -5.75
CA LYS A 77 14.70 -1.40 -5.70
C LYS A 77 14.17 -1.61 -4.29
N GLY A 78 13.04 -0.98 -4.00
CA GLY A 78 12.23 -1.25 -2.81
C GLY A 78 11.28 -2.43 -2.97
N GLY A 79 10.53 -2.68 -1.92
CA GLY A 79 9.49 -3.72 -1.87
C GLY A 79 9.95 -5.02 -1.21
N SER A 80 8.97 -5.83 -0.82
CA SER A 80 9.18 -7.11 -0.14
C SER A 80 7.98 -8.04 -0.40
N PRO A 81 8.03 -9.30 0.05
CA PRO A 81 6.86 -10.18 -0.02
C PRO A 81 5.63 -9.64 0.72
N TYR A 82 5.81 -8.73 1.69
CA TYR A 82 4.70 -8.12 2.42
C TYR A 82 3.93 -7.08 1.61
N GLY A 83 4.56 -6.45 0.61
CA GLY A 83 3.98 -5.32 -0.12
C GLY A 83 5.01 -4.60 -1.00
N ALA A 84 4.51 -3.84 -1.97
CA ALA A 84 5.34 -3.05 -2.84
C ALA A 84 5.93 -1.88 -2.06
N GLY A 85 7.09 -1.41 -2.49
CA GLY A 85 7.77 -0.31 -1.84
C GLY A 85 8.71 0.39 -2.79
N THR A 86 9.10 1.61 -2.43
CA THR A 86 10.08 2.38 -3.19
C THR A 86 11.16 2.92 -2.26
N TYR A 87 12.40 2.92 -2.73
CA TYR A 87 13.51 3.56 -2.05
C TYR A 87 13.62 5.03 -2.47
N ALA A 88 13.46 5.96 -1.52
CA ALA A 88 13.43 7.39 -1.81
C ALA A 88 14.80 8.11 -1.70
N GLY A 89 15.83 7.47 -1.15
CA GLY A 89 17.13 8.11 -0.91
C GLY A 89 17.01 9.34 0.02
N ASP A 90 17.53 10.48 -0.43
CA ASP A 90 17.39 11.80 0.21
C ASP A 90 16.05 12.51 -0.10
N GLY A 91 15.15 11.82 -0.81
CA GLY A 91 13.87 12.34 -1.31
C GLY A 91 13.92 12.83 -2.75
N SER A 92 15.09 12.86 -3.41
CA SER A 92 15.21 13.20 -4.83
C SER A 92 14.88 12.02 -5.76
N ARG A 93 15.18 10.79 -5.33
CA ARG A 93 14.95 9.58 -6.14
C ARG A 93 13.46 9.32 -6.33
N GLN A 94 13.07 9.13 -7.59
CA GLN A 94 11.71 8.73 -7.95
C GLN A 94 11.59 7.20 -8.03
N PRO A 95 10.37 6.65 -7.90
CA PRO A 95 10.13 5.22 -8.12
C PRO A 95 10.61 4.79 -9.51
N SER A 96 11.42 3.75 -9.54
CA SER A 96 11.89 3.09 -10.77
C SER A 96 10.78 2.28 -11.43
N GLU A 97 10.97 1.92 -12.70
CA GLU A 97 9.99 1.14 -13.47
C GLU A 97 9.66 -0.21 -12.80
N ILE A 98 10.65 -0.89 -12.21
CA ILE A 98 10.41 -2.17 -11.53
C ILE A 98 9.58 -2.01 -10.25
N GLU A 99 9.77 -0.92 -9.50
CA GLU A 99 9.00 -0.62 -8.29
C GLU A 99 7.55 -0.27 -8.65
N LEU A 100 7.34 0.48 -9.75
CA LEU A 100 6.01 0.79 -10.28
C LEU A 100 5.31 -0.47 -10.81
N ALA A 101 6.05 -1.34 -11.52
CA ALA A 101 5.52 -2.61 -12.01
C ALA A 101 5.10 -3.54 -10.85
N GLN A 102 5.88 -3.59 -9.77
CA GLN A 102 5.53 -4.34 -8.56
C GLN A 102 4.27 -3.77 -7.89
N ALA A 103 4.16 -2.45 -7.78
CA ALA A 103 2.96 -1.80 -7.23
C ALA A 103 1.71 -2.08 -8.08
N PHE A 104 1.85 -2.05 -9.41
CA PHE A 104 0.76 -2.41 -10.33
C PHE A 104 0.35 -3.87 -10.20
N HIS A 105 1.32 -4.78 -10.05
CA HIS A 105 1.07 -6.20 -9.78
C HIS A 105 0.34 -6.39 -8.45
N GLN A 106 0.74 -5.68 -7.38
CA GLN A 106 0.04 -5.71 -6.09
C GLN A 106 -1.43 -5.30 -6.24
N GLY A 107 -1.70 -4.20 -6.94
CA GLY A 107 -3.05 -3.72 -7.20
C GLY A 107 -3.91 -4.78 -7.91
N LYS A 108 -3.38 -5.38 -8.98
CA LYS A 108 -4.06 -6.49 -9.69
C LYS A 108 -4.30 -7.70 -8.79
N HIS A 109 -3.31 -8.07 -7.97
CA HIS A 109 -3.39 -9.23 -7.10
C HIS A 109 -4.48 -9.07 -6.04
N ILE A 110 -4.48 -7.94 -5.33
CA ILE A 110 -5.49 -7.61 -4.31
C ILE A 110 -6.87 -7.52 -4.96
N ALA A 111 -7.02 -6.79 -6.07
CA ALA A 111 -8.30 -6.67 -6.76
C ALA A 111 -8.85 -8.03 -7.21
N GLY A 112 -7.98 -8.94 -7.69
CA GLY A 112 -8.36 -10.29 -8.07
C GLY A 112 -8.86 -11.14 -6.89
N ILE A 113 -8.22 -11.03 -5.72
CA ILE A 113 -8.65 -11.71 -4.49
C ILE A 113 -9.95 -11.13 -3.97
N THR A 114 -10.03 -9.80 -3.85
CA THR A 114 -11.24 -9.09 -3.43
C THR A 114 -12.43 -9.46 -4.30
N LYS A 115 -12.27 -9.51 -5.64
CA LYS A 115 -13.33 -9.93 -6.56
C LYS A 115 -13.84 -11.35 -6.28
N LYS A 116 -12.94 -12.29 -5.96
CA LYS A 116 -13.32 -13.67 -5.63
C LYS A 116 -14.09 -13.73 -4.31
N LEU A 117 -13.62 -13.01 -3.29
CA LEU A 117 -14.29 -12.97 -1.98
C LEU A 117 -15.69 -12.32 -2.09
N LYS A 118 -15.81 -11.20 -2.81
CA LYS A 118 -17.10 -10.53 -3.04
C LYS A 118 -18.10 -11.42 -3.77
N GLY A 119 -17.65 -12.17 -4.79
CA GLY A 119 -18.52 -13.07 -5.55
C GLY A 119 -18.94 -14.35 -4.81
N THR A 120 -18.46 -14.55 -3.57
CA THR A 120 -18.82 -15.69 -2.72
C THR A 120 -19.86 -15.31 -1.65
N ALA A 121 -20.16 -14.02 -1.50
CA ALA A 121 -21.14 -13.47 -0.57
C ALA A 121 -22.53 -13.34 -1.21
#